data_AF-A0A6L6WNI4-F1
#
_entry.id   AF-A0A6L6WNI4-F1
#
_cell.length_a   1.000
_cell.length_b   1.000
_cell.length_c   1.000
_cell.angle_alpha   90.00
_cell.angle_beta   90.00
_cell.angle_gamma   90.00
#
_symmetry.space_group_name_H-M   'P 1'
#
loop_
_entity.id
_entity.type
_entity.pdbx_description
1 polymer ?
#
loop_
_entity_poly.entity_id
_entity_poly.type
_entity_poly.pdbx_seq_one_letter_code
_entity_poly.pdbx_strand_id
1 'polypeptide(L)'
;MSSGLGRGPPDVAVSEVHAPNLLAVAGPVRQDDIPRLVADLCAAARAPGTGEVICDVGGITTADLVTVEAVARLRLAARGAGVGLRLRDPTPALWALLGLVGLAELCVEVERDPEEREPPLGVEEAVESCDPAR
;
A
#
# COMPACT_ATOMS: atom_id res chain seq x y z
N MET A 1 11.98 -45.79 -34.64
CA MET A 1 12.06 -46.18 -33.21
C MET A 1 12.49 -44.92 -32.45
N SER A 2 11.72 -43.83 -32.33
CA SER A 2 10.43 -43.69 -31.64
C SER A 2 10.46 -44.29 -30.24
N SER A 3 10.73 -43.46 -29.22
CA SER A 3 9.69 -42.96 -28.29
C SER A 3 10.36 -42.25 -27.11
N GLY A 4 10.24 -40.92 -27.06
CA GLY A 4 10.59 -40.12 -25.89
C GLY A 4 9.43 -40.15 -24.90
N LEU A 5 9.70 -40.61 -23.68
CA LEU A 5 8.74 -40.58 -22.57
C LEU A 5 8.65 -39.14 -22.05
N GLY A 6 7.45 -38.57 -22.16
CA GLY A 6 7.09 -37.35 -21.45
C GLY A 6 6.87 -37.61 -19.96
N ARG A 7 7.38 -36.71 -19.13
CA ARG A 7 6.93 -36.43 -17.75
C ARG A 7 7.60 -35.11 -17.35
N GLY A 8 6.97 -33.97 -17.59
CA GLY A 8 6.11 -33.30 -16.61
C GLY A 8 6.93 -32.18 -15.95
N PRO A 9 6.46 -30.91 -15.95
CA PRO A 9 7.21 -29.76 -15.45
C PRO A 9 7.44 -29.81 -13.92
N PRO A 10 8.40 -29.01 -13.39
CA PRO A 10 8.79 -29.04 -11.98
C PRO A 10 7.64 -28.72 -11.05
N ASP A 11 7.66 -29.40 -9.91
CA ASP A 11 6.81 -29.22 -8.73
C ASP A 11 6.92 -27.78 -8.22
N VAL A 12 6.17 -26.87 -8.84
CA VAL A 12 5.86 -25.57 -8.24
C VAL A 12 4.85 -25.87 -7.15
N ALA A 13 5.36 -26.13 -5.95
CA ALA A 13 4.60 -25.90 -4.74
C ALA A 13 4.16 -24.43 -4.79
N VAL A 14 2.94 -24.21 -5.25
CA VAL A 14 2.22 -22.95 -5.05
C VAL A 14 2.11 -22.89 -3.54
N SER A 15 3.06 -22.22 -2.90
CA SER A 15 2.99 -21.97 -1.47
C SER A 15 1.72 -21.17 -1.30
N GLU A 16 0.71 -21.81 -0.72
CA GLU A 16 -0.54 -21.18 -0.34
C GLU A 16 -0.19 -19.81 0.22
N VAL A 17 -0.76 -18.75 -0.36
CA VAL A 17 -0.70 -17.41 0.20
C VAL A 17 -1.50 -17.46 1.51
N HIS A 18 -0.88 -18.06 2.51
CA HIS A 18 -1.18 -17.84 3.89
C HIS A 18 -1.00 -16.33 4.03
N ALA A 19 -2.05 -15.62 4.38
CA ALA A 19 -1.98 -14.21 4.76
C ALA A 19 -1.92 -14.03 6.30
N PRO A 20 -1.02 -14.70 7.08
CA PRO A 20 -0.87 -14.47 8.52
C PRO A 20 -0.01 -13.24 8.81
N ASN A 21 0.45 -12.54 7.79
CA ASN A 21 1.41 -11.44 7.86
C ASN A 21 0.75 -10.05 7.70
N LEU A 22 -0.56 -9.93 7.95
CA LEU A 22 -1.30 -8.66 7.93
C LEU A 22 -1.40 -8.06 9.34
N LEU A 23 -0.95 -6.82 9.48
CA LEU A 23 -1.14 -5.97 10.65
C LEU A 23 -2.02 -4.77 10.26
N ALA A 24 -3.19 -4.62 10.88
CA ALA A 24 -4.06 -3.46 10.63
C ALA A 24 -3.87 -2.39 11.70
N VAL A 25 -3.70 -1.13 11.29
CA VAL A 25 -3.58 0.04 12.16
C VAL A 25 -4.72 1.01 11.84
N ALA A 26 -5.50 1.36 12.86
CA ALA A 26 -6.67 2.21 12.71
C ALA A 26 -6.80 3.24 13.83
N GLY A 27 -7.50 4.34 13.53
CA GLY A 27 -7.72 5.46 14.45
C GLY A 27 -6.52 6.40 14.53
N PRO A 28 -6.53 7.33 15.49
CA PRO A 28 -5.36 8.14 15.78
C PRO A 28 -4.33 7.30 16.53
N VAL A 29 -3.10 7.23 16.01
CA VAL A 29 -2.01 6.52 16.68
C VAL A 29 -1.52 7.36 17.86
N ARG A 30 -1.47 6.79 19.06
CA ARG A 30 -0.90 7.41 20.25
C ARG A 30 0.46 6.79 20.58
N GLN A 31 1.26 7.54 21.31
CA GLN A 31 2.60 7.09 21.69
C GLN A 31 2.56 5.79 22.52
N ASP A 32 1.52 5.65 23.37
CA ASP A 32 1.30 4.46 24.18
C ASP A 32 0.85 3.22 23.37
N ASP A 33 0.40 3.39 22.12
CA ASP A 33 0.07 2.27 21.23
C ASP A 33 1.31 1.62 20.62
N ILE A 34 2.41 2.37 20.49
CA ILE A 34 3.62 1.96 19.75
C ILE A 34 4.20 0.64 20.28
N PRO A 35 4.36 0.41 21.60
CA PRO A 35 4.88 -0.85 22.11
C PRO A 35 4.01 -2.05 21.71
N ARG A 36 2.68 -1.88 21.74
CA ARG A 36 1.74 -2.93 21.33
C ARG A 36 1.88 -3.23 19.84
N LEU A 37 1.89 -2.20 18.99
CA LEU A 37 2.05 -2.37 17.54
C LEU A 37 3.37 -3.07 17.17
N VAL A 38 4.47 -2.75 17.86
CA VAL A 38 5.76 -3.45 17.69
C VAL A 38 5.66 -4.92 18.11
N ALA A 39 4.98 -5.22 19.21
CA ALA A 39 4.80 -6.60 19.66
C ALA A 39 3.95 -7.41 18.66
N ASP A 40 2.88 -6.81 18.14
CA ASP A 40 2.00 -7.40 17.12
C ASP A 40 2.78 -7.69 15.83
N LEU A 41 3.61 -6.75 15.37
CA LEU A 41 4.48 -6.98 14.21
C LEU A 41 5.49 -8.10 14.45
N CYS A 42 6.15 -8.13 15.62
CA CYS A 42 7.06 -9.20 15.97
C CYS A 42 6.36 -10.57 16.03
N ALA A 43 5.09 -10.61 16.42
CA ALA A 43 4.29 -11.84 16.39
C ALA A 43 3.99 -12.28 14.96
N ALA A 44 3.56 -11.36 14.09
CA ALA A 44 3.36 -11.64 12.67
C ALA A 44 4.65 -12.14 11.99
N ALA A 45 5.79 -11.51 12.27
CA ALA A 45 7.09 -11.88 11.71
C ALA A 45 7.58 -13.28 12.12
N ARG A 46 7.07 -13.85 13.22
CA ARG A 46 7.43 -15.20 13.69
C ARG A 46 6.64 -16.31 12.98
N ALA A 47 5.60 -15.99 12.21
CA ALA A 47 4.88 -17.01 11.47
C ALA A 47 5.81 -17.70 10.45
N PRO A 48 5.81 -19.04 10.36
CA PRO A 48 6.69 -19.76 9.44
C PRO A 48 6.53 -19.28 8.00
N GLY A 49 7.64 -19.06 7.30
CA GLY A 49 7.63 -18.60 5.90
C GLY A 49 7.35 -17.11 5.71
N THR A 50 7.24 -16.32 6.77
CA THR A 50 7.03 -14.86 6.66
C THR A 50 8.31 -14.16 6.20
N GLY A 51 8.38 -13.82 4.91
CA GLY A 51 9.45 -12.97 4.37
C GLY A 51 9.15 -11.47 4.45
N GLU A 52 7.88 -11.11 4.67
CA GLU A 52 7.38 -9.74 4.62
C GLU A 52 6.13 -9.61 5.48
N VAL A 53 5.90 -8.45 6.11
CA VAL A 53 4.68 -8.08 6.82
C VAL A 53 3.99 -6.94 6.06
N ILE A 54 2.69 -7.10 5.79
CA ILE A 54 1.84 -6.05 5.22
C ILE A 54 1.17 -5.32 6.37
N CYS A 55 1.41 -4.02 6.47
CA CYS A 55 0.77 -3.15 7.44
C CYS A 55 -0.29 -2.30 6.74
N ASP A 56 -1.56 -2.62 6.95
CA ASP A 56 -2.69 -1.83 6.46
C ASP A 56 -2.84 -0.59 7.35
N VAL A 57 -2.66 0.59 6.74
CA VAL A 57 -2.75 1.90 7.38
C VAL A 57 -3.96 2.71 6.89
N GLY A 58 -4.87 2.10 6.13
CA GLY A 58 -6.06 2.75 5.61
C GLY A 58 -7.04 3.21 6.69
N GLY A 59 -6.95 2.61 7.88
CA GLY A 59 -7.74 3.03 9.04
C GLY A 59 -7.17 4.23 9.81
N ILE A 60 -5.97 4.72 9.49
CA ILE A 60 -5.33 5.81 10.24
C ILE A 60 -6.04 7.14 9.94
N THR A 61 -6.52 7.80 11.00
CA THR A 61 -7.29 9.04 10.87
C THR A 61 -6.44 10.30 10.97
N THR A 62 -5.21 10.21 11.48
CA THR A 62 -4.30 11.35 11.65
C THR A 62 -2.89 11.06 11.10
N ALA A 63 -2.43 11.92 10.18
CA ALA A 63 -1.07 11.90 9.66
C ALA A 63 -0.22 12.91 10.45
N ASP A 64 0.38 12.45 11.54
CA ASP A 64 1.23 13.25 12.43
C ASP A 64 2.57 12.54 12.70
N LEU A 65 3.43 13.18 13.51
CA LEU A 65 4.74 12.62 13.83
C LEU A 65 4.67 11.39 14.75
N VAL A 66 3.57 11.17 15.47
CA VAL A 66 3.38 9.97 16.29
C VAL A 66 3.11 8.78 15.37
N THR A 67 2.29 8.96 14.33
CA THR A 67 2.11 7.97 13.27
C THR A 67 3.44 7.66 12.57
N VAL A 68 4.26 8.67 12.27
CA VAL A 68 5.60 8.46 11.68
C VAL A 68 6.52 7.68 12.64
N GLU A 69 6.53 8.03 13.92
CA GLU A 69 7.30 7.30 14.93
C GLU A 69 6.89 5.82 14.96
N ALA A 70 5.59 5.54 14.95
CA ALA A 70 5.07 4.18 14.91
C ALA A 70 5.57 3.42 13.68
N VAL A 71 5.46 4.00 12.48
CA VAL A 71 5.97 3.39 11.23
C VAL A 71 7.47 3.11 11.30
N ALA A 72 8.26 4.07 11.80
CA ALA A 72 9.70 3.90 11.95
C ALA A 72 10.06 2.75 12.91
N ARG A 73 9.33 2.64 14.02
CA ARG A 73 9.49 1.56 15.02
C ARG A 73 9.11 0.19 14.44
N LEU A 74 8.01 0.13 13.68
CA LEU A 74 7.59 -1.08 12.97
C LEU A 74 8.66 -1.52 11.96
N ARG A 75 9.21 -0.59 11.17
CA ARG A 75 10.30 -0.87 10.21
C ARG A 75 11.54 -1.42 10.92
N LEU A 76 11.92 -0.82 12.04
CA LEU A 76 13.06 -1.28 12.84
C LEU A 76 12.82 -2.70 13.38
N ALA A 77 11.63 -2.98 13.91
CA ALA A 77 11.26 -4.30 14.41
C ALA A 77 11.24 -5.36 13.30
N ALA A 78 10.70 -5.04 12.12
CA ALA A 78 10.73 -5.92 10.95
C ALA A 78 12.17 -6.25 10.53
N ARG A 79 13.04 -5.24 10.45
CA ARG A 79 14.47 -5.43 10.16
C ARG A 79 15.17 -6.29 11.21
N GLY A 80 14.86 -6.09 12.49
CA GLY A 80 15.40 -6.91 13.58
C GLY A 80 14.96 -8.37 13.51
N ALA A 81 13.77 -8.64 12.95
CA ALA A 81 13.27 -9.99 12.70
C ALA A 81 13.71 -10.57 11.34
N GLY A 82 14.43 -9.80 10.52
CA GLY A 82 14.88 -10.23 9.19
C GLY A 82 13.77 -10.29 8.13
N VAL A 83 12.64 -9.60 8.35
CA VAL A 83 11.50 -9.57 7.42
C VAL A 83 11.31 -8.18 6.80
N GLY A 84 10.71 -8.14 5.61
CA GLY A 84 10.25 -6.91 4.98
C GLY A 84 9.05 -6.28 5.68
N LEU A 85 8.84 -4.98 5.46
CA LEU A 85 7.63 -4.26 5.87
C LEU A 85 7.12 -3.47 4.67
N ARG A 86 5.83 -3.64 4.34
CA ARG A 86 5.11 -2.82 3.35
C ARG A 86 3.91 -2.16 3.99
N LEU A 87 3.69 -0.90 3.69
CA LEU A 87 2.48 -0.17 4.04
C LEU A 87 1.48 -0.26 2.89
N ARG A 88 0.26 -0.64 3.24
CA ARG A 88 -0.88 -0.74 2.34
C ARG A 88 -1.89 0.35 2.67
N ASP A 89 -2.48 0.92 1.63
CA ASP A 89 -3.55 1.93 1.70
C ASP A 89 -3.21 3.19 2.54
N PRO A 90 -2.02 3.81 2.40
CA PRO A 90 -1.73 5.08 3.09
C PRO A 90 -2.65 6.19 2.58
N THR A 91 -3.22 6.98 3.50
CA THR A 91 -3.93 8.20 3.12
C THR A 91 -2.98 9.16 2.39
N PRO A 92 -3.47 10.03 1.49
CA PRO A 92 -2.61 10.98 0.77
C PRO A 92 -1.75 11.86 1.68
N ALA A 93 -2.30 12.27 2.83
CA ALA A 93 -1.59 13.05 3.84
C ALA A 93 -0.46 12.24 4.51
N LEU A 94 -0.73 10.98 4.85
CA LEU A 94 0.29 10.08 5.40
C LEU A 94 1.38 9.78 4.38
N TRP A 95 1.03 9.50 3.13
CA TRP A 95 1.99 9.28 2.05
C TRP A 95 2.90 10.49 1.85
N ALA A 96 2.34 11.70 1.79
CA ALA A 96 3.11 12.94 1.65
C ALA A 96 4.07 13.14 2.84
N LEU A 97 3.60 12.92 4.07
CA LEU A 97 4.43 13.02 5.26
C LEU A 97 5.57 12.00 5.26
N LEU A 98 5.29 10.74 4.90
CA LEU A 98 6.30 9.69 4.75
C LEU A 98 7.32 10.04 3.67
N GLY A 99 6.90 10.67 2.57
CA GLY A 99 7.81 11.21 1.55
C GLY A 99 8.77 12.26 2.11
N LEU A 100 8.27 13.21 2.91
CA LEU A 100 9.09 14.24 3.55
C LEU A 100 10.14 13.67 4.51
N VAL A 101 9.83 12.58 5.21
CA VAL A 101 10.75 11.95 6.19
C VAL A 101 11.58 10.80 5.62
N GLY A 102 11.48 10.53 4.31
CA GLY A 102 12.25 9.47 3.64
C GLY A 102 11.82 8.05 4.01
N LEU A 103 10.50 7.83 4.16
CA LEU A 103 9.88 6.53 4.45
C LEU A 103 8.85 6.11 3.39
N ALA A 104 8.71 6.87 2.28
CA ALA A 104 7.74 6.58 1.24
C ALA A 104 7.98 5.24 0.51
N GLU A 105 9.21 4.72 0.52
CA GLU A 105 9.55 3.42 -0.09
C GLU A 105 8.87 2.23 0.61
N LEU A 106 8.31 2.44 1.81
CA LEU A 106 7.50 1.43 2.47
C LEU A 106 6.11 1.31 1.85
N CYS A 107 5.60 2.36 1.21
CA CYS A 107 4.27 2.39 0.63
C CYS A 107 4.19 1.56 -0.65
N VAL A 108 3.16 0.73 -0.77
CA VAL A 108 2.79 0.12 -2.05
C VAL A 108 2.04 1.17 -2.86
N GLU A 109 2.59 1.55 -4.02
CA GLU A 109 1.81 2.29 -5.01
C GLU A 109 0.74 1.32 -5.54
N VAL A 110 -0.51 1.52 -5.11
CA VAL A 110 -1.64 1.00 -5.87
C VAL A 110 -1.71 1.91 -7.09
N GLU A 111 -1.36 1.38 -8.26
CA GLU A 111 -1.70 2.01 -9.53
C GLU A 111 -3.20 2.32 -9.47
N ARG A 112 -3.53 3.59 -9.20
CA ARG A 112 -4.91 4.05 -9.31
C ARG A 112 -5.23 3.97 -10.80
N ASP A 113 -6.15 3.09 -11.14
CA ASP A 113 -6.74 2.96 -12.47
C ASP A 113 -7.00 4.38 -13.01
N PRO A 114 -6.50 4.75 -14.20
CA PRO A 114 -6.73 6.08 -14.73
C PRO A 114 -8.25 6.30 -14.83
N GLU A 115 -8.79 7.18 -13.99
CA GLU A 115 -10.18 7.63 -14.10
C GLU A 115 -10.41 8.03 -15.56
N GLU A 116 -11.34 7.32 -16.21
CA GLU A 116 -11.73 7.57 -17.59
C GLU A 116 -12.06 9.06 -17.72
N ARG A 117 -11.23 9.77 -18.49
CA ARG A 117 -11.46 11.17 -18.82
C ARG A 117 -12.88 11.30 -19.35
N GLU A 118 -13.73 12.06 -18.65
CA GLU A 118 -15.01 12.49 -19.22
C GLU A 118 -14.73 13.15 -20.58
N PRO A 119 -15.39 12.71 -21.67
CA PRO A 119 -15.17 13.31 -22.97
C PRO A 119 -15.60 14.79 -22.92
N PRO A 120 -14.87 15.70 -23.60
CA PRO A 120 -15.23 17.10 -23.61
C PRO A 120 -16.65 17.26 -24.20
N LEU A 121 -17.55 17.84 -23.42
CA LEU A 121 -18.85 18.28 -23.89
C LEU A 121 -18.63 19.24 -25.06
N GLY A 122 -19.10 18.84 -26.25
CA GLY A 122 -19.05 19.67 -27.44
C GLY A 122 -19.74 20.99 -27.18
N VAL A 123 -19.00 22.09 -27.24
CA VAL A 123 -19.56 23.44 -27.20
C VAL A 123 -20.12 23.76 -28.59
N GLU A 124 -21.43 23.60 -28.75
CA GLU A 124 -22.17 24.23 -29.86
C GLU A 124 -22.38 25.70 -29.51
N GLU A 125 -21.39 26.55 -29.83
CA GLU A 125 -21.58 28.00 -29.87
C GLU A 125 -22.33 28.34 -31.17
N ALA A 126 -23.67 28.29 -31.11
CA ALA A 126 -24.51 29.03 -32.04
C ALA A 126 -24.67 30.46 -31.51
N VAL A 127 -23.92 31.40 -32.08
CA VAL A 127 -24.19 32.83 -31.89
C VAL A 127 -24.60 33.43 -33.23
N GLU A 128 -25.92 33.51 -33.42
CA GLU A 128 -26.55 34.32 -34.46
C GLU A 128 -26.38 35.80 -34.08
N SER A 129 -25.49 36.50 -34.77
CA SER A 129 -25.35 37.96 -34.64
C SER A 129 -26.25 38.67 -35.66
N CYS A 130 -27.46 39.05 -35.25
CA CYS A 130 -28.18 40.20 -35.81
C CYS A 130 -27.63 41.48 -35.11
N ASP A 131 -26.98 42.44 -35.76
CA ASP A 131 -27.48 43.58 -36.62
C ASP A 131 -26.86 44.88 -36.00
N PRO A 132 -26.78 46.11 -36.59
CA PRO A 132 -27.06 46.63 -37.94
C PRO A 132 -25.92 47.46 -38.59
N ALA A 133 -26.05 47.74 -39.88
CA ALA A 133 -25.30 48.81 -40.54
C ALA A 133 -26.23 49.78 -41.31
N ARG A 134 -26.42 50.94 -40.66
CA ARG A 134 -26.64 52.32 -41.17
C ARG A 134 -27.64 52.60 -42.29
#